data_AF-A0A960SJM5-F1
#
_entry.id   AF-A0A960SJM5-F1
#
_cell.length_a   1.000
_cell.length_b   1.000
_cell.length_c   1.000
_cell.angle_alpha   90.00
_cell.angle_beta   90.00
_cell.angle_gamma   90.00
#
_symmetry.space_group_name_H-M   'P 1'
#
loop_
_entity.id
_entity.type
_entity.pdbx_description
1 polymer ?
#
loop_
_entity_poly.entity_id
_entity_poly.type
_entity_poly.pdbx_seq_one_letter_code
_entity_poly.pdbx_strand_id
1 'polypeptide(L)'
;ENDGIGEGSSTSLREAIQLAGLSNHRILFTGTVFPETITLDKGQLGIPADQPGLFIDASDIPNGVTISGNEMSRVFDIGQTASLALHNLTITLGKTSGVENGGGIFINGRGTLALNDSTVTLNQTAASGGGIYVSEAGSAVVNHSTVSKNQAMSGGGIFSDKSMLVISGSVVSGNRTSGPAYSRIHGGGIASDSGSLEIHSSAIVDNRVGDGTNSSSLGGGVYSIYGSASIDNSTIANNSVGTRAEGTDGEDGRPTGGGVVAESGEKLTIRNTTITGNSSFGEVGGLISDGTSLILESSIITGNIGSNNQGDVYYYDFNDQPIKHYGVSIIGAAGGSPENPFEGATILSADSMLAPLGTYGGPTPTMPPLPGSPAI
;
A
#
# COMPACT_ATOMS: atom_id res chain seq x y z
N GLU A 1 0.19 -22.63 25.55
CA GLU A 1 -0.31 -21.76 24.47
C GLU A 1 0.31 -22.29 23.18
N ASN A 2 -0.36 -22.24 22.04
CA ASN A 2 0.24 -22.70 20.78
C ASN A 2 0.84 -21.54 19.96
N ASP A 3 1.33 -20.53 20.66
CA ASP A 3 2.06 -19.39 20.11
C ASP A 3 3.60 -19.65 20.11
N GLY A 4 4.00 -20.91 19.97
CA GLY A 4 5.41 -21.36 19.91
C GLY A 4 5.91 -21.96 21.23
N ILE A 5 6.87 -22.89 21.15
CA ILE A 5 7.62 -23.43 22.29
C ILE A 5 9.11 -23.32 21.92
N GLY A 6 9.89 -22.59 22.72
CA GLY A 6 11.34 -22.47 22.52
C GLY A 6 12.14 -23.74 22.87
N GLU A 7 13.42 -23.79 22.49
CA GLU A 7 14.29 -24.91 22.87
C GLU A 7 14.58 -24.90 24.38
N GLY A 8 13.97 -25.82 25.10
CA GLY A 8 14.29 -26.12 26.51
C GLY A 8 13.48 -25.38 27.58
N SER A 9 12.58 -24.46 27.19
CA SER A 9 11.59 -23.86 28.09
C SER A 9 10.22 -23.80 27.42
N SER A 10 9.17 -23.87 28.22
CA SER A 10 7.77 -23.69 27.82
C SER A 10 7.45 -22.27 27.35
N THR A 11 8.45 -21.50 26.86
CA THR A 11 8.33 -20.07 26.58
C THR A 11 7.62 -19.85 25.25
N SER A 12 6.47 -19.22 25.37
CA SER A 12 5.56 -18.78 24.32
C SER A 12 6.08 -17.50 23.64
N LEU A 13 5.71 -17.19 22.39
CA LEU A 13 6.07 -15.90 21.77
C LEU A 13 5.50 -14.72 22.55
N ARG A 14 4.26 -14.85 23.06
CA ARG A 14 3.64 -13.84 23.92
C ARG A 14 4.43 -13.66 25.21
N GLU A 15 4.86 -14.74 25.86
CA GLU A 15 5.72 -14.68 27.04
C GLU A 15 7.07 -14.03 26.71
N ALA A 16 7.69 -14.37 25.57
CA ALA A 16 8.92 -13.75 25.12
C ALA A 16 8.78 -12.24 24.90
N ILE A 17 7.67 -11.78 24.32
CA ILE A 17 7.35 -10.35 24.14
C ILE A 17 7.27 -9.64 25.49
N GLN A 18 6.57 -10.23 26.47
CA GLN A 18 6.43 -9.66 27.81
C GLN A 18 7.78 -9.57 28.55
N LEU A 19 8.63 -10.60 28.43
CA LEU A 19 9.96 -10.60 29.02
C LEU A 19 10.90 -9.59 28.34
N ALA A 20 10.82 -9.47 27.02
CA ALA A 20 11.66 -8.55 26.24
C ALA A 20 11.35 -7.08 26.51
N GLY A 21 10.11 -6.75 26.87
CA GLY A 21 9.66 -5.39 27.19
C GLY A 21 10.32 -4.73 28.40
N LEU A 22 11.13 -5.47 29.16
CA LEU A 22 11.83 -4.96 30.35
C LEU A 22 13.25 -4.45 30.05
N SER A 23 13.81 -4.64 28.84
CA SER A 23 15.26 -4.43 28.61
C SER A 23 15.77 -4.21 27.16
N ASN A 24 14.97 -3.70 26.21
CA ASN A 24 15.37 -3.48 24.80
C ASN A 24 15.91 -4.74 24.10
N HIS A 25 15.18 -5.86 24.22
CA HIS A 25 15.66 -7.16 23.75
C HIS A 25 15.20 -7.55 22.35
N ARG A 26 15.99 -8.45 21.76
CA ARG A 26 15.72 -9.18 20.51
C ARG A 26 15.11 -10.54 20.86
N ILE A 27 14.08 -10.93 20.14
CA ILE A 27 13.53 -12.29 20.10
C ILE A 27 14.09 -12.94 18.84
N LEU A 28 14.96 -13.93 19.01
CA LEU A 28 15.59 -14.66 17.91
C LEU A 28 14.97 -16.04 17.79
N PHE A 29 14.55 -16.41 16.59
CA PHE A 29 14.23 -17.80 16.28
C PHE A 29 15.50 -18.52 15.86
N THR A 30 15.86 -19.59 16.58
CA THR A 30 17.07 -20.37 16.31
C THR A 30 16.73 -21.86 16.17
N GLY A 31 17.54 -22.59 15.39
CA GLY A 31 17.42 -24.04 15.21
C GLY A 31 16.60 -24.46 13.97
N THR A 32 16.77 -25.71 13.55
CA THR A 32 16.11 -26.28 12.35
C THR A 32 14.78 -26.97 12.66
N VAL A 33 14.33 -26.96 13.92
CA VAL A 33 13.13 -27.67 14.40
C VAL A 33 12.11 -26.72 15.05
N PHE A 34 12.13 -25.43 14.68
CA PHE A 34 11.09 -24.50 15.11
C PHE A 34 9.81 -24.76 14.29
N PRO A 35 8.61 -24.78 14.88
CA PRO A 35 7.38 -24.90 14.10
C PRO A 35 7.30 -23.76 13.08
N GLU A 36 7.18 -24.09 11.79
CA GLU A 36 7.10 -23.10 10.70
C GLU A 36 5.91 -22.14 10.89
N THR A 37 4.90 -22.53 11.69
CA THR A 37 3.73 -21.71 11.99
C THR A 37 3.45 -21.65 13.50
N ILE A 38 3.39 -20.43 14.01
CA ILE A 38 2.85 -20.02 15.30
C ILE A 38 1.38 -19.66 15.09
N THR A 39 0.45 -20.38 15.72
CA THR A 39 -1.00 -20.16 15.54
C THR A 39 -1.60 -19.57 16.80
N LEU A 40 -2.10 -18.34 16.73
CA LEU A 40 -2.68 -17.63 17.87
C LEU A 40 -4.07 -18.19 18.21
N ASP A 41 -4.25 -18.63 19.45
CA ASP A 41 -5.52 -19.15 20.00
C ASP A 41 -6.08 -18.31 21.17
N LYS A 42 -5.31 -17.32 21.64
CA LYS A 42 -5.66 -16.43 22.76
C LYS A 42 -5.69 -14.94 22.39
N GLY A 43 -5.85 -14.64 21.11
CA GLY A 43 -5.89 -13.27 20.61
C GLY A 43 -4.53 -12.72 20.18
N GLN A 44 -4.54 -11.44 19.80
CA GLN A 44 -3.39 -10.75 19.22
C GLN A 44 -2.18 -10.66 20.14
N LEU A 45 -0.98 -10.61 19.57
CA LEU A 45 0.26 -10.31 20.25
C LEU A 45 0.35 -8.79 20.48
N GLY A 46 0.07 -8.37 21.72
CA GLY A 46 0.18 -6.98 22.12
C GLY A 46 1.61 -6.60 22.44
N ILE A 47 2.10 -5.51 21.86
CA ILE A 47 3.32 -4.83 22.27
C ILE A 47 2.90 -3.70 23.21
N PRO A 48 3.22 -3.78 24.52
CA PRO A 48 2.93 -2.75 25.50
C PRO A 48 3.29 -1.34 25.05
N ALA A 49 2.50 -0.36 25.47
CA ALA A 49 2.83 1.05 25.26
C ALA A 49 4.19 1.40 25.90
N ASP A 50 4.85 2.42 25.36
CA ASP A 50 6.16 2.89 25.81
C ASP A 50 7.27 1.82 25.77
N GLN A 51 7.11 0.76 24.98
CA GLN A 51 8.12 -0.27 24.78
C GLN A 51 9.00 0.05 23.56
N PRO A 52 10.22 0.61 23.75
CA PRO A 52 11.10 0.91 22.62
C PRO A 52 11.84 -0.34 22.12
N GLY A 53 12.01 -0.41 20.80
CA GLY A 53 13.00 -1.25 20.14
C GLY A 53 12.83 -2.77 20.28
N LEU A 54 11.60 -3.29 20.40
CA LEU A 54 11.40 -4.74 20.34
C LEU A 54 11.72 -5.23 18.92
N PHE A 55 12.63 -6.19 18.82
CA PHE A 55 13.01 -6.78 17.54
C PHE A 55 12.69 -8.27 17.52
N ILE A 56 11.90 -8.74 16.55
CA ILE A 56 11.57 -10.14 16.34
C ILE A 56 12.17 -10.59 15.01
N ASP A 57 13.09 -11.55 15.08
CA ASP A 57 14.00 -11.87 13.98
C ASP A 57 14.03 -13.38 13.73
N ALA A 58 13.58 -13.77 12.54
CA ALA A 58 13.59 -15.14 12.05
C ALA A 58 14.58 -15.35 10.89
N SER A 59 15.57 -14.45 10.71
CA SER A 59 16.56 -14.56 9.63
C SER A 59 17.37 -15.86 9.65
N ASP A 60 17.59 -16.45 10.83
CA ASP A 60 18.31 -17.71 10.98
C ASP A 60 17.47 -18.96 10.61
N ILE A 61 16.15 -18.79 10.38
CA ILE A 61 15.25 -19.88 10.00
C ILE A 61 15.09 -19.92 8.48
N PRO A 62 15.40 -21.05 7.81
CA PRO A 62 15.13 -21.22 6.40
C PRO A 62 13.63 -20.98 6.10
N ASN A 63 13.33 -20.07 5.19
CA ASN A 63 11.97 -19.61 4.83
C ASN A 63 11.23 -18.79 5.92
N GLY A 64 11.90 -18.44 7.02
CA GLY A 64 11.33 -17.60 8.06
C GLY A 64 10.32 -18.32 8.95
N VAL A 65 9.56 -17.54 9.73
CA VAL A 65 8.53 -18.04 10.65
C VAL A 65 7.17 -17.41 10.32
N THR A 66 6.14 -18.24 10.24
CA THR A 66 4.75 -17.79 10.08
C THR A 66 4.11 -17.54 11.43
N ILE A 67 3.42 -16.42 11.57
CA ILE A 67 2.59 -16.05 12.71
C ILE A 67 1.17 -15.83 12.18
N SER A 68 0.28 -16.74 12.55
CA SER A 68 -1.09 -16.82 12.08
C SER A 68 -2.08 -16.33 13.14
N GLY A 69 -2.94 -15.37 12.80
CA GLY A 69 -4.08 -14.95 13.62
C GLY A 69 -5.24 -15.95 13.62
N ASN A 70 -5.10 -17.07 12.90
CA ASN A 70 -6.05 -18.18 12.82
C ASN A 70 -7.47 -17.78 12.39
N GLU A 71 -7.63 -16.66 11.69
CA GLU A 71 -8.90 -15.99 11.39
C GLU A 71 -9.75 -15.66 12.64
N MET A 72 -9.14 -15.67 13.82
CA MET A 72 -9.82 -15.45 15.11
C MET A 72 -9.39 -14.16 15.80
N SER A 73 -8.22 -13.61 15.44
CA SER A 73 -7.77 -12.33 15.97
C SER A 73 -6.87 -11.59 14.99
N ARG A 74 -6.66 -10.30 15.25
CA ARG A 74 -5.48 -9.59 14.75
C ARG A 74 -4.20 -10.36 15.12
N VAL A 75 -3.13 -10.19 14.34
CA VAL A 75 -1.83 -10.80 14.69
C VAL A 75 -1.06 -9.92 15.68
N PHE A 76 -0.76 -8.67 15.34
CA PHE A 76 0.00 -7.74 16.18
C PHE A 76 -0.76 -6.46 16.51
N ASP A 77 -0.70 -6.03 17.77
CA ASP A 77 -1.18 -4.74 18.23
C ASP A 77 -0.03 -3.97 18.88
N ILE A 78 0.47 -2.94 18.20
CA ILE A 78 1.59 -2.13 18.66
C ILE A 78 1.03 -0.95 19.44
N GLY A 79 1.29 -0.94 20.75
CA GLY A 79 0.85 0.10 21.66
C GLY A 79 1.40 1.49 21.32
N GLN A 80 0.77 2.52 21.89
CA GLN A 80 1.24 3.90 21.78
C GLN A 80 2.73 4.00 22.16
N THR A 81 3.49 4.79 21.41
CA THR A 81 4.94 5.03 21.56
C THR A 81 5.83 3.77 21.52
N ALA A 82 5.26 2.58 21.36
CA ALA A 82 6.00 1.35 21.22
C ALA A 82 6.68 1.26 19.85
N SER A 83 7.75 0.49 19.77
CA SER A 83 8.45 0.24 18.50
C SER A 83 8.69 -1.25 18.32
N LEU A 84 8.23 -1.75 17.18
CA LEU A 84 8.36 -3.13 16.76
C LEU A 84 9.11 -3.19 15.43
N ALA A 85 10.18 -3.98 15.40
CA ALA A 85 10.86 -4.36 14.18
C ALA A 85 10.69 -5.86 13.95
N LEU A 86 10.28 -6.23 12.74
CA LEU A 86 10.01 -7.59 12.30
C LEU A 86 10.96 -7.94 11.14
N HIS A 87 11.57 -9.12 11.18
CA HIS A 87 12.50 -9.57 10.14
C HIS A 87 12.29 -11.04 9.77
N ASN A 88 12.14 -11.33 8.47
CA ASN A 88 11.91 -12.67 7.91
C ASN A 88 10.68 -13.40 8.48
N LEU A 89 9.56 -12.69 8.62
CA LEU A 89 8.30 -13.22 9.17
C LEU A 89 7.18 -13.23 8.15
N THR A 90 6.27 -14.19 8.26
CA THR A 90 4.98 -14.18 7.55
C THR A 90 3.84 -13.93 8.54
N ILE A 91 3.18 -12.78 8.42
CA ILE A 91 2.04 -12.35 9.24
C ILE A 91 0.77 -12.64 8.44
N THR A 92 -0.01 -13.63 8.89
CA THR A 92 -1.10 -14.17 8.08
C THR A 92 -2.38 -14.48 8.84
N LEU A 93 -3.48 -14.61 8.10
CA LEU A 93 -4.79 -15.02 8.60
C LEU A 93 -5.23 -14.23 9.84
N GLY A 94 -4.79 -12.99 9.97
CA GLY A 94 -5.25 -12.06 10.98
C GLY A 94 -6.65 -11.59 10.64
N LYS A 95 -7.57 -11.63 11.60
CA LYS A 95 -8.96 -11.18 11.40
C LYS A 95 -9.49 -10.47 12.64
N THR A 96 -9.99 -9.26 12.44
CA THR A 96 -10.67 -8.51 13.51
C THR A 96 -12.18 -8.69 13.45
N SER A 97 -12.86 -8.32 14.54
CA SER A 97 -14.31 -8.36 14.64
C SER A 97 -14.91 -6.94 14.60
N GLY A 98 -16.09 -6.79 13.99
CA GLY A 98 -16.78 -5.50 13.97
C GLY A 98 -16.02 -4.41 13.20
N VAL A 99 -15.76 -3.29 13.87
CA VAL A 99 -15.20 -2.05 13.28
C VAL A 99 -13.72 -1.83 13.60
N GLU A 100 -13.01 -2.87 14.03
CA GLU A 100 -11.61 -2.78 14.43
C GLU A 100 -10.67 -2.79 13.22
N ASN A 101 -9.73 -1.85 13.15
CA ASN A 101 -8.74 -1.72 12.07
C ASN A 101 -7.60 -2.74 12.15
N GLY A 102 -6.81 -2.89 11.09
CA GLY A 102 -5.57 -3.68 11.12
C GLY A 102 -5.82 -5.17 11.28
N GLY A 103 -6.15 -5.88 10.21
CA GLY A 103 -6.35 -7.33 10.25
C GLY A 103 -5.08 -8.08 10.65
N GLY A 104 -3.94 -7.72 10.06
CA GLY A 104 -2.64 -8.28 10.42
C GLY A 104 -1.99 -7.51 11.56
N ILE A 105 -1.69 -6.24 11.31
CA ILE A 105 -0.93 -5.36 12.21
C ILE A 105 -1.69 -4.05 12.41
N PHE A 106 -1.82 -3.63 13.66
CA PHE A 106 -2.34 -2.31 14.03
C PHE A 106 -1.28 -1.55 14.82
N ILE A 107 -1.02 -0.31 14.40
CA ILE A 107 -0.08 0.60 15.07
C ILE A 107 -0.88 1.71 15.72
N ASN A 108 -0.90 1.73 17.05
CA ASN A 108 -1.69 2.65 17.86
C ASN A 108 -0.92 3.94 18.21
N GLY A 109 -1.56 5.09 18.04
CA GLY A 109 -0.98 6.42 18.18
C GLY A 109 0.43 6.51 17.59
N ARG A 110 1.36 7.02 18.39
CA ARG A 110 2.79 7.18 18.06
C ARG A 110 3.61 5.88 18.02
N GLY A 111 2.96 4.72 17.87
CA GLY A 111 3.64 3.45 17.67
C GLY A 111 4.42 3.44 16.36
N THR A 112 5.42 2.58 16.26
CA THR A 112 6.25 2.45 15.07
C THR A 112 6.46 0.99 14.66
N LEU A 113 6.43 0.74 13.35
CA LEU A 113 6.72 -0.56 12.74
C LEU A 113 7.88 -0.43 11.74
N ALA A 114 8.86 -1.32 11.84
CA ALA A 114 9.81 -1.62 10.78
C ALA A 114 9.63 -3.07 10.31
N LEU A 115 9.03 -3.26 9.14
CA LEU A 115 8.81 -4.56 8.53
C LEU A 115 9.88 -4.81 7.47
N ASN A 116 10.78 -5.77 7.73
CA ASN A 116 11.93 -6.06 6.88
C ASN A 116 11.86 -7.50 6.37
N ASP A 117 12.08 -7.70 5.07
CA ASP A 117 12.20 -9.04 4.48
C ASP A 117 11.04 -9.96 4.87
N SER A 118 9.84 -9.40 5.01
CA SER A 118 8.69 -10.06 5.63
C SER A 118 7.47 -10.02 4.71
N THR A 119 6.49 -10.87 5.01
CA THR A 119 5.24 -10.96 4.27
C THR A 119 4.05 -10.68 5.19
N VAL A 120 3.15 -9.79 4.78
CA VAL A 120 1.84 -9.57 5.42
C VAL A 120 0.77 -10.01 4.42
N THR A 121 0.09 -11.13 4.68
CA THR A 121 -0.83 -11.72 3.69
C THR A 121 -2.09 -12.33 4.26
N LEU A 122 -3.16 -12.38 3.46
CA LEU A 122 -4.43 -13.04 3.82
C LEU A 122 -5.06 -12.52 5.13
N ASN A 123 -4.72 -11.29 5.52
CA ASN A 123 -5.31 -10.64 6.68
C ASN A 123 -6.54 -9.84 6.28
N GLN A 124 -7.52 -9.77 7.19
CA GLN A 124 -8.86 -9.28 6.89
C GLN A 124 -9.43 -8.43 8.03
N THR A 125 -10.09 -7.33 7.68
CA THR A 125 -10.95 -6.58 8.61
C THR A 125 -12.17 -6.05 7.86
N ALA A 126 -13.27 -5.80 8.56
CA ALA A 126 -14.40 -5.06 8.00
C ALA A 126 -14.21 -3.53 8.08
N ALA A 127 -13.15 -3.03 8.72
CA ALA A 127 -12.78 -1.62 8.80
C ALA A 127 -11.59 -1.32 7.89
N SER A 128 -10.55 -0.62 8.36
CA SER A 128 -9.43 -0.16 7.53
C SER A 128 -8.13 -0.94 7.76
N GLY A 129 -7.32 -1.08 6.72
CA GLY A 129 -5.98 -1.70 6.78
C GLY A 129 -6.06 -3.21 6.93
N GLY A 130 -6.28 -3.93 5.82
CA GLY A 130 -6.43 -5.39 5.86
C GLY A 130 -5.17 -6.06 6.39
N GLY A 131 -4.03 -5.69 5.82
CA GLY A 131 -2.71 -6.08 6.30
C GLY A 131 -2.25 -5.21 7.44
N ILE A 132 -2.09 -3.91 7.18
CA ILE A 132 -1.48 -2.95 8.12
C ILE A 132 -2.39 -1.73 8.26
N TYR A 133 -2.63 -1.31 9.50
CA TYR A 133 -3.20 0.00 9.82
C TYR A 133 -2.23 0.83 10.65
N VAL A 134 -1.91 2.03 10.17
CA VAL A 134 -1.13 3.03 10.89
C VAL A 134 -2.07 4.13 11.38
N SER A 135 -2.21 4.29 12.69
CA SER A 135 -3.05 5.34 13.27
C SER A 135 -2.34 6.68 13.40
N GLU A 136 -3.09 7.70 13.80
CA GLU A 136 -2.62 9.08 13.91
C GLU A 136 -1.29 9.22 14.66
N ALA A 137 -0.36 9.96 14.04
CA ALA A 137 1.02 10.18 14.49
C ALA A 137 1.90 8.92 14.58
N GLY A 138 1.43 7.78 14.10
CA GLY A 138 2.21 6.55 13.95
C GLY A 138 3.12 6.55 12.74
N SER A 139 3.96 5.52 12.64
CA SER A 139 4.86 5.31 11.50
C SER A 139 4.99 3.84 11.12
N ALA A 140 5.04 3.55 9.83
CA ALA A 140 5.41 2.25 9.31
C ALA A 140 6.44 2.39 8.17
N VAL A 141 7.49 1.57 8.25
CA VAL A 141 8.45 1.35 7.17
C VAL A 141 8.34 -0.09 6.71
N VAL A 142 7.99 -0.29 5.45
CA VAL A 142 7.90 -1.59 4.78
C VAL A 142 9.07 -1.70 3.81
N ASN A 143 10.03 -2.56 4.12
CA ASN A 143 11.31 -2.65 3.45
C ASN A 143 11.55 -4.09 2.94
N HIS A 144 11.86 -4.24 1.66
CA HIS A 144 12.08 -5.54 1.01
C HIS A 144 11.00 -6.57 1.36
N SER A 145 9.75 -6.12 1.49
CA SER A 145 8.66 -6.90 2.05
C SER A 145 7.50 -7.02 1.07
N THR A 146 6.62 -7.98 1.32
CA THR A 146 5.41 -8.19 0.51
C THR A 146 4.16 -7.95 1.36
N VAL A 147 3.26 -7.07 0.92
CA VAL A 147 1.92 -6.91 1.48
C VAL A 147 0.91 -7.37 0.44
N SER A 148 0.32 -8.56 0.61
CA SER A 148 -0.49 -9.15 -0.45
C SER A 148 -1.75 -9.87 -0.03
N LYS A 149 -2.77 -9.88 -0.89
CA LYS A 149 -4.03 -10.63 -0.66
C LYS A 149 -4.73 -10.30 0.64
N ASN A 150 -4.51 -9.09 1.17
CA ASN A 150 -5.22 -8.62 2.34
C ASN A 150 -6.53 -7.94 1.92
N GLN A 151 -7.48 -7.86 2.86
CA GLN A 151 -8.81 -7.34 2.60
C GLN A 151 -9.33 -6.42 3.70
N ALA A 152 -9.83 -5.24 3.33
CA ALA A 152 -10.43 -4.26 4.24
C ALA A 152 -11.46 -3.39 3.52
N MET A 153 -12.31 -2.66 4.23
CA MET A 153 -13.19 -1.66 3.59
C MET A 153 -12.39 -0.54 2.91
N SER A 154 -11.29 -0.13 3.54
CA SER A 154 -10.38 0.92 3.05
C SER A 154 -8.92 0.49 3.27
N GLY A 155 -8.04 0.71 2.29
CA GLY A 155 -6.65 0.28 2.39
C GLY A 155 -6.56 -1.24 2.46
N GLY A 156 -6.96 -1.91 1.38
CA GLY A 156 -7.05 -3.38 1.34
C GLY A 156 -5.76 -4.04 1.83
N GLY A 157 -4.61 -3.50 1.40
CA GLY A 157 -3.29 -3.83 1.93
C GLY A 157 -2.96 -3.00 3.16
N ILE A 158 -2.82 -1.68 2.96
CA ILE A 158 -2.33 -0.75 3.98
C ILE A 158 -3.24 0.46 4.06
N PHE A 159 -3.55 0.89 5.29
CA PHE A 159 -4.19 2.18 5.57
C PHE A 159 -3.31 3.00 6.51
N SER A 160 -3.04 4.26 6.15
CA SER A 160 -2.29 5.22 6.96
C SER A 160 -3.18 6.43 7.28
N ASP A 161 -3.53 6.61 8.55
CA ASP A 161 -4.31 7.75 9.06
C ASP A 161 -3.39 8.76 9.74
N LYS A 162 -3.25 9.97 9.19
CA LYS A 162 -2.45 11.08 9.74
C LYS A 162 -1.08 10.64 10.24
N SER A 163 -0.43 9.81 9.45
CA SER A 163 0.77 9.07 9.82
C SER A 163 1.81 9.09 8.70
N MET A 164 2.98 8.52 8.99
CA MET A 164 4.04 8.34 8.00
C MET A 164 4.06 6.89 7.52
N LEU A 165 3.98 6.69 6.20
CA LEU A 165 4.13 5.40 5.56
C LEU A 165 5.24 5.44 4.52
N VAL A 166 6.21 4.56 4.68
CA VAL A 166 7.35 4.41 3.77
C VAL A 166 7.39 3.00 3.21
N ILE A 167 7.33 2.86 1.89
CA ILE A 167 7.40 1.58 1.17
C ILE A 167 8.66 1.58 0.30
N SER A 168 9.61 0.71 0.61
CA SER A 168 10.92 0.67 -0.05
C SER A 168 11.27 -0.74 -0.52
N GLY A 169 11.64 -0.88 -1.79
CA GLY A 169 12.06 -2.17 -2.36
C GLY A 169 11.00 -3.27 -2.22
N SER A 170 9.72 -2.91 -2.12
CA SER A 170 8.65 -3.79 -1.63
C SER A 170 7.56 -4.00 -2.67
N VAL A 171 6.75 -5.05 -2.47
CA VAL A 171 5.63 -5.38 -3.34
C VAL A 171 4.31 -5.29 -2.56
N VAL A 172 3.37 -4.48 -3.06
CA VAL A 172 2.00 -4.43 -2.56
C VAL A 172 1.09 -4.98 -3.65
N SER A 173 0.53 -6.19 -3.45
CA SER A 173 -0.14 -6.89 -4.54
C SER A 173 -1.39 -7.69 -4.21
N GLY A 174 -2.34 -7.71 -5.15
CA GLY A 174 -3.54 -8.54 -5.00
C GLY A 174 -4.39 -8.20 -3.78
N ASN A 175 -4.20 -7.04 -3.17
CA ASN A 175 -5.01 -6.59 -2.05
C ASN A 175 -6.33 -6.06 -2.57
N ARG A 176 -7.38 -6.17 -1.76
CA ARG A 176 -8.72 -5.82 -2.21
C ARG A 176 -9.57 -5.15 -1.16
N THR A 177 -10.54 -4.36 -1.60
CA THR A 177 -11.55 -3.85 -0.67
C THR A 177 -12.62 -4.92 -0.33
N SER A 178 -13.32 -4.75 0.79
CA SER A 178 -14.49 -5.56 1.21
C SER A 178 -15.67 -4.69 1.63
N GLY A 179 -16.87 -5.10 1.25
CA GLY A 179 -18.14 -4.61 1.81
C GLY A 179 -18.88 -3.57 0.95
N PRO A 180 -20.18 -3.37 1.23
CA PRO A 180 -20.99 -2.36 0.55
C PRO A 180 -20.53 -0.96 0.94
N ALA A 181 -20.37 -0.10 -0.07
CA ALA A 181 -19.60 1.12 0.05
C ALA A 181 -20.43 2.29 0.63
N TYR A 182 -20.36 2.43 1.96
CA TYR A 182 -20.82 3.63 2.66
C TYR A 182 -19.66 4.54 3.09
N SER A 183 -18.40 4.09 2.91
CA SER A 183 -17.20 4.86 3.29
C SER A 183 -16.52 5.47 2.07
N ARG A 184 -15.87 6.62 2.25
CA ARG A 184 -15.37 7.52 1.19
C ARG A 184 -13.88 7.31 0.84
N ILE A 185 -13.23 6.24 1.31
CA ILE A 185 -11.76 6.07 1.18
C ILE A 185 -11.46 4.68 0.61
N HIS A 186 -10.89 4.58 -0.60
CA HIS A 186 -10.77 3.30 -1.31
C HIS A 186 -9.41 3.03 -1.98
N GLY A 187 -8.31 3.07 -1.22
CA GLY A 187 -7.07 2.44 -1.68
C GLY A 187 -7.18 0.91 -1.75
N GLY A 188 -7.24 0.31 -2.93
CA GLY A 188 -7.25 -1.16 -3.07
C GLY A 188 -5.96 -1.77 -2.52
N GLY A 189 -4.82 -1.18 -2.87
CA GLY A 189 -3.51 -1.48 -2.31
C GLY A 189 -3.24 -0.64 -1.05
N ILE A 190 -3.06 0.67 -1.24
CA ILE A 190 -2.64 1.62 -0.22
C ILE A 190 -3.65 2.78 -0.15
N ALA A 191 -4.10 3.12 1.06
CA ALA A 191 -4.81 4.37 1.35
C ALA A 191 -4.02 5.19 2.37
N SER A 192 -3.82 6.49 2.11
CA SER A 192 -3.14 7.43 2.99
C SER A 192 -3.99 8.69 3.16
N ASP A 193 -4.42 8.98 4.38
CA ASP A 193 -5.24 10.15 4.72
C ASP A 193 -4.44 11.12 5.59
N SER A 194 -4.30 12.36 5.16
CA SER A 194 -3.73 13.47 5.93
C SER A 194 -2.30 13.22 6.46
N GLY A 195 -1.56 12.33 5.80
CA GLY A 195 -0.22 11.86 6.21
C GLY A 195 0.85 12.06 5.13
N SER A 196 2.02 11.45 5.34
CA SER A 196 3.09 11.37 4.33
C SER A 196 3.20 9.95 3.80
N LEU A 197 3.13 9.79 2.47
CA LEU A 197 3.33 8.53 1.77
C LEU A 197 4.58 8.61 0.89
N GLU A 198 5.55 7.74 1.14
CA GLU A 198 6.75 7.61 0.31
C GLU A 198 6.83 6.18 -0.25
N ILE A 199 6.97 6.06 -1.57
CA ILE A 199 7.10 4.79 -2.28
C ILE A 199 8.36 4.87 -3.14
N HIS A 200 9.31 3.96 -2.92
CA HIS A 200 10.60 3.95 -3.62
C HIS A 200 10.98 2.55 -4.07
N SER A 201 11.43 2.43 -5.32
CA SER A 201 11.93 1.16 -5.87
C SER A 201 10.95 -0.02 -5.68
N SER A 202 9.65 0.27 -5.73
CA SER A 202 8.59 -0.64 -5.29
C SER A 202 7.60 -0.96 -6.41
N ALA A 203 6.84 -2.04 -6.23
CA ALA A 203 5.79 -2.46 -7.15
C ALA A 203 4.43 -2.48 -6.45
N ILE A 204 3.47 -1.68 -6.93
CA ILE A 204 2.08 -1.68 -6.48
C ILE A 204 1.23 -2.26 -7.60
N VAL A 205 0.86 -3.54 -7.50
CA VAL A 205 0.34 -4.30 -8.65
C VAL A 205 -0.89 -5.14 -8.35
N ASP A 206 -1.79 -5.26 -9.31
CA ASP A 206 -2.96 -6.15 -9.23
C ASP A 206 -3.87 -5.88 -8.01
N ASN A 207 -3.84 -4.67 -7.44
CA ASN A 207 -4.72 -4.32 -6.33
C ASN A 207 -6.08 -3.87 -6.86
N ARG A 208 -7.14 -4.15 -6.10
CA ARG A 208 -8.51 -4.00 -6.59
C ARG A 208 -9.46 -3.40 -5.58
N VAL A 209 -10.18 -2.35 -5.97
CA VAL A 209 -11.43 -1.99 -5.30
C VAL A 209 -12.54 -2.90 -5.85
N GLY A 210 -13.24 -3.64 -4.99
CA GLY A 210 -14.24 -4.65 -5.37
C GLY A 210 -15.48 -4.07 -6.09
N ASP A 211 -16.31 -4.96 -6.67
CA ASP A 211 -17.55 -4.58 -7.36
C ASP A 211 -18.69 -4.24 -6.39
N GLY A 212 -19.68 -3.48 -6.87
CA GLY A 212 -20.89 -3.18 -6.09
C GLY A 212 -20.67 -2.09 -5.03
N THR A 213 -19.62 -1.29 -5.18
CA THR A 213 -19.40 -0.09 -4.39
C THR A 213 -20.29 1.03 -4.92
N ASN A 214 -21.15 1.56 -4.05
CA ASN A 214 -22.06 2.66 -4.35
C ASN A 214 -21.40 4.05 -4.24
N SER A 215 -20.17 4.12 -3.72
CA SER A 215 -19.43 5.36 -3.54
C SER A 215 -18.23 5.44 -4.49
N SER A 216 -17.92 6.67 -4.87
CA SER A 216 -16.74 7.14 -5.59
C SER A 216 -15.51 6.34 -5.14
N SER A 217 -15.19 5.29 -5.89
CA SER A 217 -14.15 4.33 -5.56
C SER A 217 -12.83 4.86 -6.12
N LEU A 218 -11.94 5.33 -5.24
CA LEU A 218 -10.77 6.12 -5.62
C LEU A 218 -9.48 5.35 -5.34
N GLY A 219 -8.73 4.99 -6.38
CA GLY A 219 -7.37 4.46 -6.26
C GLY A 219 -7.28 2.94 -6.14
N GLY A 220 -7.38 2.22 -7.25
CA GLY A 220 -7.14 0.77 -7.27
C GLY A 220 -5.79 0.39 -6.66
N GLY A 221 -4.73 1.13 -6.99
CA GLY A 221 -3.39 0.93 -6.45
C GLY A 221 -3.14 1.78 -5.20
N VAL A 222 -3.07 3.09 -5.39
CA VAL A 222 -2.71 4.08 -4.36
C VAL A 222 -3.77 5.18 -4.30
N TYR A 223 -4.26 5.46 -3.10
CA TYR A 223 -5.07 6.63 -2.78
C TYR A 223 -4.38 7.48 -1.71
N SER A 224 -4.19 8.76 -1.98
CA SER A 224 -3.68 9.75 -1.03
C SER A 224 -4.63 10.95 -0.98
N ILE A 225 -5.02 11.38 0.22
CA ILE A 225 -5.89 12.54 0.40
C ILE A 225 -5.38 13.43 1.53
N TYR A 226 -5.52 14.76 1.40
CA TYR A 226 -5.18 15.78 2.41
C TYR A 226 -3.72 15.80 2.89
N GLY A 227 -2.86 14.94 2.33
CA GLY A 227 -1.47 14.77 2.73
C GLY A 227 -0.51 15.04 1.57
N SER A 228 0.67 14.42 1.65
CA SER A 228 1.65 14.44 0.57
C SER A 228 2.03 13.02 0.16
N ALA A 229 2.34 12.84 -1.12
CA ALA A 229 2.78 11.57 -1.67
C ALA A 229 3.99 11.75 -2.59
N SER A 230 4.96 10.84 -2.48
CA SER A 230 6.12 10.75 -3.38
C SER A 230 6.27 9.32 -3.86
N ILE A 231 6.34 9.14 -5.19
CA ILE A 231 6.56 7.86 -5.85
C ILE A 231 7.80 7.99 -6.71
N ASP A 232 8.83 7.20 -6.40
CA ASP A 232 10.12 7.22 -7.09
C ASP A 232 10.53 5.81 -7.54
N ASN A 233 11.08 5.72 -8.75
CA ASN A 233 11.67 4.50 -9.29
C ASN A 233 10.76 3.26 -9.17
N SER A 234 9.46 3.43 -9.35
CA SER A 234 8.46 2.41 -8.99
C SER A 234 7.60 1.98 -10.17
N THR A 235 6.91 0.85 -10.01
CA THR A 235 5.93 0.34 -10.99
C THR A 235 4.55 0.28 -10.35
N ILE A 236 3.57 0.97 -10.93
CA ILE A 236 2.16 0.94 -10.53
C ILE A 236 1.38 0.33 -11.69
N ALA A 237 1.01 -0.95 -11.59
CA ALA A 237 0.45 -1.66 -12.75
C ALA A 237 -0.73 -2.57 -12.45
N ASN A 238 -1.64 -2.70 -13.42
CA ASN A 238 -2.79 -3.61 -13.36
C ASN A 238 -3.70 -3.41 -12.15
N ASN A 239 -3.67 -2.23 -11.52
CA ASN A 239 -4.57 -1.92 -10.44
C ASN A 239 -5.93 -1.51 -11.00
N SER A 240 -7.00 -1.92 -10.32
CA SER A 240 -8.34 -1.78 -10.85
C SER A 240 -9.34 -1.26 -9.83
N VAL A 241 -10.31 -0.50 -10.34
CA VAL A 241 -11.55 -0.21 -9.63
C VAL A 241 -12.66 -0.99 -10.32
N GLY A 242 -13.34 -1.86 -9.58
CA GLY A 242 -14.47 -2.65 -10.02
C GLY A 242 -15.67 -1.81 -10.47
N THR A 243 -16.66 -2.45 -11.10
CA THR A 243 -17.81 -1.74 -11.64
C THR A 243 -18.73 -1.23 -10.53
N ARG A 244 -19.28 -0.03 -10.73
CA ARG A 244 -20.36 0.52 -9.90
C ARG A 244 -21.57 -0.42 -9.95
N ALA A 245 -22.32 -0.51 -8.85
CA ALA A 245 -23.64 -1.13 -8.90
C ALA A 245 -24.54 -0.37 -9.89
N GLU A 246 -25.33 -1.07 -10.71
CA GLU A 246 -26.27 -0.45 -11.65
C GLU A 246 -27.20 0.55 -10.93
N GLY A 247 -27.41 1.73 -11.53
CA GLY A 247 -28.29 2.77 -10.98
C GLY A 247 -27.69 3.63 -9.87
N THR A 248 -26.38 3.55 -9.64
CA THR A 248 -25.67 4.53 -8.82
C THR A 248 -25.06 5.60 -9.73
N ASP A 249 -25.83 6.62 -10.00
CA ASP A 249 -25.35 7.82 -10.67
C ASP A 249 -24.28 8.44 -9.75
N GLY A 250 -23.17 8.92 -10.30
CA GLY A 250 -22.11 9.60 -9.53
C GLY A 250 -22.60 10.92 -8.97
N GLU A 251 -23.36 10.90 -7.87
CA GLU A 251 -23.90 12.12 -7.26
C GLU A 251 -22.78 13.11 -6.83
N ASP A 252 -21.56 12.62 -6.61
CA ASP A 252 -20.45 13.47 -6.17
C ASP A 252 -19.58 14.00 -7.34
N GLY A 253 -19.75 13.52 -8.58
CA GLY A 253 -18.98 13.99 -9.75
C GLY A 253 -17.44 13.85 -9.65
N ARG A 254 -16.93 13.05 -8.70
CA ARG A 254 -15.49 12.90 -8.45
C ARG A 254 -14.86 11.85 -9.38
N PRO A 255 -13.67 12.13 -9.95
CA PRO A 255 -12.98 11.22 -10.86
C PRO A 255 -12.51 9.96 -10.12
N THR A 256 -12.80 8.76 -10.62
CA THR A 256 -12.25 7.50 -10.06
C THR A 256 -10.98 7.08 -10.79
N GLY A 257 -9.94 6.66 -10.05
CA GLY A 257 -8.64 6.29 -10.60
C GLY A 257 -8.24 4.84 -10.35
N GLY A 258 -7.76 4.13 -11.39
CA GLY A 258 -7.29 2.74 -11.28
C GLY A 258 -5.92 2.62 -10.61
N GLY A 259 -4.96 3.48 -10.99
CA GLY A 259 -3.58 3.42 -10.54
C GLY A 259 -3.35 4.26 -9.28
N VAL A 260 -3.12 5.55 -9.47
CA VAL A 260 -2.80 6.53 -8.42
C VAL A 260 -3.85 7.61 -8.39
N VAL A 261 -4.33 7.95 -7.21
CA VAL A 261 -5.22 9.10 -6.97
C VAL A 261 -4.68 9.91 -5.82
N ALA A 262 -4.42 11.20 -6.05
CA ALA A 262 -4.08 12.19 -5.03
C ALA A 262 -5.12 13.32 -5.01
N GLU A 263 -5.73 13.58 -3.86
CA GLU A 263 -6.80 14.58 -3.74
C GLU A 263 -6.55 15.56 -2.60
N SER A 264 -6.79 16.85 -2.85
CA SER A 264 -6.80 17.91 -1.84
C SER A 264 -5.55 17.91 -0.94
N GLY A 265 -4.44 17.39 -1.46
CA GLY A 265 -3.17 17.25 -0.75
C GLY A 265 -2.25 18.42 -1.03
N GLU A 266 -1.17 18.51 -0.27
CA GLU A 266 -0.16 19.54 -0.49
C GLU A 266 0.60 19.31 -1.81
N LYS A 267 0.96 18.05 -2.06
CA LYS A 267 1.87 17.69 -3.14
C LYS A 267 1.82 16.21 -3.51
N LEU A 268 1.83 15.94 -4.82
CA LEU A 268 2.16 14.64 -5.39
C LEU A 268 3.43 14.77 -6.22
N THR A 269 4.42 13.91 -5.96
CA THR A 269 5.64 13.83 -6.78
C THR A 269 5.79 12.45 -7.38
N ILE A 270 6.02 12.37 -8.68
CA ILE A 270 6.23 11.12 -9.41
C ILE A 270 7.52 11.25 -10.22
N ARG A 271 8.48 10.35 -9.96
CA ARG A 271 9.78 10.33 -10.63
C ARG A 271 10.15 8.94 -11.09
N ASN A 272 10.74 8.81 -12.28
CA ASN A 272 11.32 7.56 -12.76
C ASN A 272 10.35 6.36 -12.64
N THR A 273 9.05 6.62 -12.79
CA THR A 273 8.00 5.68 -12.41
C THR A 273 7.19 5.28 -13.63
N THR A 274 6.79 4.02 -13.68
CA THR A 274 5.92 3.46 -14.72
C THR A 274 4.53 3.21 -14.16
N ILE A 275 3.50 3.83 -14.75
CA ILE A 275 2.09 3.67 -14.39
C ILE A 275 1.34 3.17 -15.63
N THR A 276 0.98 1.88 -15.66
CA THR A 276 0.43 1.26 -16.87
C THR A 276 -0.54 0.11 -16.60
N GLY A 277 -1.45 -0.17 -17.53
CA GLY A 277 -2.41 -1.28 -17.40
C GLY A 277 -3.42 -1.09 -16.26
N ASN A 278 -3.45 0.08 -15.60
CA ASN A 278 -4.42 0.35 -14.55
C ASN A 278 -5.76 0.72 -15.19
N SER A 279 -6.85 0.31 -14.55
CA SER A 279 -8.19 0.47 -15.11
C SER A 279 -9.18 1.00 -14.09
N SER A 280 -10.06 1.91 -14.49
CA SER A 280 -11.23 2.27 -13.70
C SER A 280 -12.48 2.29 -14.58
N PHE A 281 -13.63 2.11 -13.94
CA PHE A 281 -14.91 2.34 -14.61
C PHE A 281 -15.22 3.83 -14.80
N GLY A 282 -14.56 4.72 -14.06
CA GLY A 282 -14.71 6.17 -14.25
C GLY A 282 -13.62 6.75 -15.13
N GLU A 283 -13.33 8.04 -14.93
CA GLU A 283 -12.74 8.89 -15.96
C GLU A 283 -11.30 8.52 -16.33
N VAL A 284 -10.49 8.07 -15.36
CA VAL A 284 -9.05 7.82 -15.55
C VAL A 284 -8.61 6.48 -14.99
N GLY A 285 -7.83 5.72 -15.76
CA GLY A 285 -7.21 4.49 -15.31
C GLY A 285 -5.89 4.72 -14.56
N GLY A 286 -5.05 5.67 -15.00
CA GLY A 286 -3.67 5.83 -14.57
C GLY A 286 -3.50 6.69 -13.33
N LEU A 287 -3.52 8.01 -13.49
CA LEU A 287 -3.19 9.00 -12.48
C LEU A 287 -4.25 10.10 -12.39
N ILE A 288 -4.79 10.33 -11.20
CA ILE A 288 -5.56 11.52 -10.87
C ILE A 288 -4.79 12.35 -9.85
N SER A 289 -4.68 13.65 -10.09
CA SER A 289 -4.20 14.62 -9.11
C SER A 289 -5.17 15.80 -9.09
N ASP A 290 -6.01 15.87 -8.06
CA ASP A 290 -7.06 16.88 -7.89
C ASP A 290 -6.74 17.78 -6.70
N GLY A 291 -6.71 19.09 -6.90
CA GLY A 291 -6.44 20.06 -5.85
C GLY A 291 -5.08 19.91 -5.20
N THR A 292 -4.14 19.25 -5.89
CA THR A 292 -2.84 18.83 -5.38
C THR A 292 -1.76 19.26 -6.37
N SER A 293 -0.67 19.86 -5.90
CA SER A 293 0.44 20.25 -6.78
C SER A 293 1.16 19.00 -7.30
N LEU A 294 1.12 18.78 -8.62
CA LEU A 294 1.80 17.65 -9.26
C LEU A 294 3.19 18.05 -9.75
N ILE A 295 4.20 17.30 -9.31
CA ILE A 295 5.53 17.27 -9.91
C ILE A 295 5.71 15.94 -10.63
N LEU A 296 5.99 15.99 -11.93
CA LEU A 296 6.23 14.82 -12.75
C LEU A 296 7.63 14.88 -13.38
N GLU A 297 8.41 13.82 -13.24
CA GLU A 297 9.77 13.76 -13.76
C GLU A 297 10.06 12.40 -14.38
N SER A 298 10.57 12.40 -15.62
CA SER A 298 11.13 11.20 -16.28
C SER A 298 10.29 9.92 -16.10
N SER A 299 8.98 10.00 -16.35
CA SER A 299 8.03 8.93 -16.01
C SER A 299 7.18 8.50 -17.21
N ILE A 300 6.67 7.27 -17.16
CA ILE A 300 5.85 6.66 -18.21
C ILE A 300 4.45 6.42 -17.65
N ILE A 301 3.44 7.07 -18.21
CA ILE A 301 2.04 6.91 -17.84
C ILE A 301 1.24 6.63 -19.11
N THR A 302 1.09 5.35 -19.44
CA THR A 302 0.53 4.90 -20.73
C THR A 302 -0.26 3.61 -20.59
N GLY A 303 -1.23 3.38 -21.47
CA GLY A 303 -1.94 2.10 -21.54
C GLY A 303 -2.86 1.85 -20.36
N ASN A 304 -3.28 2.92 -19.68
CA ASN A 304 -4.30 2.85 -18.64
C ASN A 304 -5.68 3.09 -19.26
N ILE A 305 -6.74 2.57 -18.63
CA ILE A 305 -8.09 2.53 -19.20
C ILE A 305 -9.09 3.23 -18.27
N GLY A 306 -9.82 4.21 -18.82
CA GLY A 306 -10.98 4.87 -18.19
C GLY A 306 -12.18 4.93 -19.15
N SER A 307 -13.31 5.48 -18.71
CA SER A 307 -14.60 5.45 -19.44
C SER A 307 -14.69 6.30 -20.70
N ASN A 308 -13.79 7.27 -20.90
CA ASN A 308 -13.84 8.23 -22.01
C ASN A 308 -12.55 8.28 -22.88
N ASN A 309 -11.74 7.23 -22.89
CA ASN A 309 -10.42 7.21 -23.58
C ASN A 309 -9.38 8.24 -23.05
N GLN A 310 -9.68 8.95 -21.95
CA GLN A 310 -8.70 9.71 -21.18
C GLN A 310 -8.14 8.81 -20.07
N GLY A 311 -7.35 7.81 -20.48
CA GLY A 311 -6.99 6.71 -19.60
C GLY A 311 -5.84 7.02 -18.65
N ASP A 312 -4.91 7.91 -19.01
CA ASP A 312 -3.61 7.97 -18.33
C ASP A 312 -3.51 9.04 -17.25
N VAL A 313 -3.84 10.30 -17.53
CA VAL A 313 -3.71 11.39 -16.54
C VAL A 313 -4.92 12.33 -16.54
N TYR A 314 -5.45 12.62 -15.35
CA TYR A 314 -6.31 13.77 -15.10
C TYR A 314 -5.70 14.64 -14.01
N TYR A 315 -5.60 15.93 -14.31
CA TYR A 315 -5.01 16.92 -13.41
C TYR A 315 -5.92 18.11 -13.21
N TYR A 316 -6.13 18.51 -11.96
CA TYR A 316 -6.88 19.72 -11.63
C TYR A 316 -6.19 20.44 -10.48
N ASP A 317 -5.98 21.75 -10.65
CA ASP A 317 -5.43 22.64 -9.62
C ASP A 317 -6.42 23.77 -9.33
N PHE A 318 -6.69 24.03 -8.04
CA PHE A 318 -7.64 25.08 -7.64
C PHE A 318 -7.22 26.50 -8.04
N ASN A 319 -5.93 26.71 -8.30
CA ASN A 319 -5.37 27.98 -8.74
C ASN A 319 -4.99 27.97 -10.21
N ASP A 320 -5.47 26.96 -10.97
CA ASP A 320 -5.24 26.78 -12.40
C ASP A 320 -3.74 26.80 -12.78
N GLN A 321 -2.89 26.31 -11.87
CA GLN A 321 -1.46 26.21 -12.12
C GLN A 321 -1.16 24.98 -12.98
N PRO A 322 -0.25 25.05 -13.97
CA PRO A 322 0.15 23.88 -14.75
C PRO A 322 0.98 22.90 -13.91
N ILE A 323 1.08 21.66 -14.40
CA ILE A 323 1.93 20.62 -13.83
C ILE A 323 3.40 21.05 -13.90
N LYS A 324 4.14 20.83 -12.82
CA LYS A 324 5.60 21.05 -12.81
C LYS A 324 6.28 19.83 -13.40
N HIS A 325 6.84 19.97 -14.60
CA HIS A 325 7.50 18.87 -15.31
C HIS A 325 9.02 19.05 -15.40
N TYR A 326 9.75 17.95 -15.28
CA TYR A 326 11.21 17.91 -15.42
C TYR A 326 11.62 16.69 -16.27
N GLY A 327 12.62 16.85 -17.13
CA GLY A 327 13.06 15.76 -18.02
C GLY A 327 12.06 15.47 -19.15
N VAL A 328 11.96 14.19 -19.56
CA VAL A 328 11.04 13.73 -20.62
C VAL A 328 10.13 12.67 -20.04
N SER A 329 8.81 12.89 -20.13
CA SER A 329 7.81 11.88 -19.75
C SER A 329 7.05 11.40 -20.96
N ILE A 330 6.60 10.15 -20.93
CA ILE A 330 5.71 9.59 -21.95
C ILE A 330 4.34 9.50 -21.32
N ILE A 331 3.37 10.22 -21.87
CA ILE A 331 1.99 10.22 -21.39
C ILE A 331 1.11 9.94 -22.59
N GLY A 332 0.28 8.91 -22.50
CA GLY A 332 -0.54 8.47 -23.64
C GLY A 332 -1.66 9.48 -23.93
N ALA A 333 -2.57 9.65 -22.97
CA ALA A 333 -3.66 10.62 -23.02
C ALA A 333 -3.83 11.35 -21.69
N ALA A 334 -4.02 12.67 -21.76
CA ALA A 334 -4.22 13.45 -20.56
C ALA A 334 -5.27 14.55 -20.72
N GLY A 335 -5.91 14.89 -19.61
CA GLY A 335 -6.94 15.93 -19.54
C GLY A 335 -6.94 16.65 -18.19
N GLY A 336 -7.87 17.60 -18.05
CA GLY A 336 -8.06 18.39 -16.83
C GLY A 336 -7.90 19.90 -17.03
N SER A 337 -7.67 20.63 -15.92
CA SER A 337 -7.52 22.10 -15.90
C SER A 337 -6.13 22.50 -15.40
N PRO A 338 -5.44 23.46 -16.05
CA PRO A 338 -5.88 24.24 -17.22
C PRO A 338 -6.01 23.39 -18.50
N GLU A 339 -6.69 23.86 -19.55
CA GLU A 339 -6.95 23.11 -20.81
C GLU A 339 -5.67 22.52 -21.47
N ASN A 340 -4.50 23.04 -21.11
CA ASN A 340 -3.20 22.43 -21.40
C ASN A 340 -2.36 22.34 -20.12
N PRO A 341 -2.59 21.34 -19.24
CA PRO A 341 -1.95 21.29 -17.95
C PRO A 341 -0.44 20.94 -18.05
N PHE A 342 0.05 20.66 -19.25
CA PHE A 342 1.43 20.27 -19.55
C PHE A 342 2.22 21.32 -20.31
N GLU A 343 1.81 22.58 -20.28
CA GLU A 343 2.53 23.65 -20.95
C GLU A 343 4.05 23.63 -20.61
N GLY A 344 4.89 23.47 -21.64
CA GLY A 344 6.35 23.39 -21.50
C GLY A 344 6.94 22.00 -21.22
N ALA A 345 6.11 20.97 -21.03
CA ALA A 345 6.57 19.59 -20.84
C ALA A 345 6.96 18.93 -22.17
N THR A 346 8.03 18.14 -22.18
CA THR A 346 8.32 17.24 -23.31
C THR A 346 7.52 15.96 -23.09
N ILE A 347 6.30 15.93 -23.65
CA ILE A 347 5.43 14.76 -23.64
C ILE A 347 5.44 14.12 -25.01
N LEU A 348 5.78 12.84 -25.03
CA LEU A 348 5.64 12.01 -26.20
C LEU A 348 4.29 11.27 -26.08
N SER A 349 3.31 11.65 -26.91
CA SER A 349 2.16 10.79 -27.16
C SER A 349 2.62 9.72 -28.16
N ALA A 350 3.30 8.72 -27.63
CA ALA A 350 3.93 7.64 -28.37
C ALA A 350 3.73 6.31 -27.63
N ASP A 351 3.81 5.21 -28.36
CA ASP A 351 3.85 3.88 -27.75
C ASP A 351 5.10 3.79 -26.86
N SER A 352 4.90 3.51 -25.58
CA SER A 352 5.98 3.37 -24.60
C SER A 352 6.79 2.09 -24.81
N MET A 353 6.28 1.12 -25.57
CA MET A 353 6.96 -0.13 -25.92
C MET A 353 7.52 -0.83 -24.68
N LEU A 354 6.67 -1.05 -23.67
CA LEU A 354 7.09 -1.69 -22.42
C LEU A 354 7.10 -3.22 -22.54
N ALA A 355 8.03 -3.85 -21.84
CA ALA A 355 7.98 -5.29 -21.61
C ALA A 355 6.81 -5.67 -20.68
N PRO A 356 6.31 -6.92 -20.72
CA PRO A 356 5.31 -7.40 -19.76
C PRO A 356 5.79 -7.23 -18.31
N LEU A 357 4.85 -7.18 -17.35
CA LEU A 357 5.21 -7.16 -15.93
C LEU A 357 6.00 -8.43 -15.56
N GLY A 358 7.19 -8.25 -14.99
CA GLY A 358 8.06 -9.37 -14.66
C GLY A 358 9.31 -8.96 -13.88
N THR A 359 10.16 -9.94 -13.59
CA THR A 359 11.43 -9.71 -12.90
C THR A 359 12.53 -9.47 -13.93
N TYR A 360 13.13 -8.27 -13.89
CA TYR A 360 14.19 -7.85 -14.80
C TYR A 360 15.52 -7.59 -14.08
N GLY A 361 15.79 -8.35 -13.00
CA GLY A 361 17.03 -8.27 -12.22
C GLY A 361 16.99 -7.32 -11.02
N GLY A 362 15.90 -6.57 -10.83
CA GLY A 362 15.64 -5.76 -9.64
C GLY A 362 14.91 -6.50 -8.51
N PRO A 363 14.78 -5.89 -7.33
CA PRO A 363 14.11 -6.49 -6.16
C PRO A 363 12.59 -6.61 -6.31
N THR A 364 11.99 -5.85 -7.23
CA THR A 364 10.55 -5.79 -7.45
C THR A 364 10.22 -5.99 -8.94
N PRO A 365 9.00 -6.49 -9.27
CA PRO A 365 8.56 -6.59 -10.65
C PRO A 365 8.51 -5.22 -11.33
N THR A 366 8.97 -5.15 -12.57
CA THR A 366 8.99 -3.92 -13.38
C THR A 366 8.47 -4.17 -14.79
N MET A 367 8.30 -3.09 -15.56
CA MET A 367 7.94 -3.11 -16.98
C MET A 367 8.92 -2.21 -17.75
N PRO A 368 10.17 -2.66 -17.98
CA PRO A 368 11.19 -1.81 -18.59
C PRO A 368 10.87 -1.50 -20.07
N PRO A 369 11.31 -0.34 -20.58
CA PRO A 369 11.24 -0.03 -22.01
C PRO A 369 12.00 -1.06 -22.86
N LEU A 370 11.40 -1.48 -23.98
CA LEU A 370 12.02 -2.35 -24.97
C LEU A 370 12.92 -1.54 -25.92
N PRO A 371 13.91 -2.18 -26.59
CA PRO A 371 14.73 -1.52 -27.60
C PRO A 371 13.89 -0.79 -28.66
N GLY A 372 14.21 0.49 -28.88
CA GLY A 372 13.46 1.37 -29.78
C GLY A 372 12.32 2.15 -29.12
N SER A 373 12.06 1.92 -27.83
CA SER A 373 11.15 2.76 -27.05
C SER A 373 11.61 4.22 -27.05
N PRO A 374 10.69 5.19 -27.16
CA PRO A 374 10.99 6.61 -27.00
C PRO A 374 11.49 6.99 -25.59
N ALA A 375 11.48 6.06 -24.64
CA ALA A 375 12.01 6.26 -23.29
C ALA A 375 13.52 6.04 -23.15
N ILE A 376 14.20 5.50 -24.18
CA ILE A 376 15.62 5.09 -24.16
C ILE A 376 16.53 6.14 -24.80
#